data_AF-A0A969C7E7-F1
#
_entry.id   AF-A0A969C7E7-F1
#
_cell.length_a   1.000
_cell.length_b   1.000
_cell.length_c   1.000
_cell.angle_alpha   90.00
_cell.angle_beta   90.00
_cell.angle_gamma   90.00
#
_symmetry.space_group_name_H-M   'P 1'
#
loop_
_entity.id
_entity.type
_entity.pdbx_description
1 polymer ?
#
loop_
_entity_poly.entity_id
_entity_poly.type
_entity_poly.pdbx_seq_one_letter_code
_entity_poly.pdbx_strand_id
1 'polypeptide(L)'
;MTPSPFTPDPFGLQKTTKSERLLGKKIPLIDRSQIAPNAPAMPEPLQVLDPMLRHILSSMPTEIRQSLSERQLNALNKAIATNATQHHLDIRKTVRFFTQRYYVVLLAGPEQRSPERLKQTQRPWSSLSTAVFTLLALSLGLTLYQAGYQQFLESPTPKSVANPLETTHPAALPWIQSEAECKGADRHWQDDLCYDSSHSPEF
;
A
#
# COMPACT_ATOMS: atom_id res chain seq x y z
N MET A 1 -50.84 -0.51 51.85
CA MET A 1 -49.40 -0.72 52.12
C MET A 1 -48.93 -1.83 51.20
N THR A 2 -48.03 -1.72 50.24
CA THR A 2 -47.29 -0.66 49.54
C THR A 2 -46.63 -1.44 48.37
N PRO A 3 -46.81 -1.11 47.09
CA PRO A 3 -45.98 -1.71 46.05
C PRO A 3 -44.58 -1.08 46.06
N SER A 4 -43.56 -1.94 46.16
CA SER A 4 -42.12 -1.62 46.13
C SER A 4 -41.66 -1.29 44.69
N PRO A 5 -40.54 -0.55 44.50
CA PRO A 5 -40.37 0.35 43.37
C PRO A 5 -39.81 -0.30 42.11
N PHE A 6 -40.26 0.27 41.00
CA PHE A 6 -39.74 0.19 39.64
C PHE A 6 -38.19 0.22 39.60
N THR A 7 -37.59 -0.85 39.10
CA THR A 7 -36.20 -0.82 38.59
C THR A 7 -36.21 -0.26 37.16
N PRO A 8 -35.43 0.78 36.83
CA PRO A 8 -35.34 1.30 35.47
C PRO A 8 -34.47 0.41 34.57
N ASP A 9 -34.95 0.19 33.34
CA ASP A 9 -34.23 -0.50 32.27
C ASP A 9 -32.86 0.17 31.97
N PRO A 10 -31.77 -0.61 31.80
CA PRO A 10 -30.43 -0.08 31.57
C PRO A 10 -30.14 0.32 30.11
N PHE A 11 -31.13 0.26 29.22
CA PHE A 11 -30.97 0.61 27.81
C PHE A 11 -31.80 1.84 27.48
N GLY A 12 -31.22 3.00 27.77
CA GLY A 12 -31.70 4.32 27.36
C GLY A 12 -31.71 4.48 25.84
N LEU A 13 -32.65 3.82 25.17
CA LEU A 13 -33.05 4.11 23.80
C LEU A 13 -33.72 5.49 23.80
N GLN A 14 -32.92 6.52 23.56
CA GLN A 14 -33.44 7.82 23.16
C GLN A 14 -34.30 7.63 21.90
N LYS A 15 -35.62 7.69 22.09
CA LYS A 15 -36.58 7.78 21.00
C LYS A 15 -36.34 9.12 20.30
N THR A 16 -35.55 9.12 19.24
CA THR A 16 -35.47 10.26 18.34
C THR A 16 -36.80 10.36 17.60
N THR A 17 -37.66 11.26 18.08
CA THR A 17 -38.87 11.76 17.43
C THR A 17 -38.50 12.46 16.13
N LYS A 18 -38.35 11.68 15.05
CA LYS A 18 -38.18 12.17 13.68
C LYS A 18 -39.04 11.38 12.69
N SER A 19 -40.16 10.81 13.14
CA SER A 19 -41.14 10.14 12.27
C SER A 19 -42.43 10.95 12.05
N GLU A 20 -42.64 12.06 12.76
CA GLU A 20 -43.90 12.85 12.65
C GLU A 20 -43.86 13.99 11.62
N ARG A 21 -42.74 14.21 10.91
CA ARG A 21 -42.60 15.36 10.00
C ARG A 21 -42.68 15.04 8.50
N LEU A 22 -43.10 13.84 8.11
CA LEU A 22 -43.34 13.47 6.70
C LEU A 22 -44.78 13.00 6.42
N LEU A 23 -45.71 13.21 7.34
CA LEU A 23 -47.13 12.86 7.20
C LEU A 23 -47.97 13.93 6.45
N GLY A 24 -47.34 14.70 5.56
CA GLY A 24 -48.00 15.78 4.81
C GLY A 24 -47.76 15.76 3.30
N LYS A 25 -46.93 14.85 2.79
CA LYS A 25 -46.69 14.73 1.35
C LYS A 25 -47.54 13.58 0.82
N LYS A 26 -48.74 13.92 0.32
CA LYS A 26 -49.60 13.00 -0.44
C LYS A 26 -48.75 12.35 -1.53
N ILE A 27 -48.40 11.08 -1.33
CA ILE A 27 -47.92 10.23 -2.41
C ILE A 27 -49.16 10.02 -3.28
N PRO A 28 -49.19 10.46 -4.55
CA PRO A 28 -50.31 10.15 -5.41
C PRO A 28 -50.37 8.62 -5.53
N LEU A 29 -51.49 8.04 -5.09
CA LEU A 29 -51.84 6.66 -5.43
C LEU A 29 -51.82 6.56 -6.95
N ILE A 30 -50.87 5.79 -7.48
CA ILE A 30 -50.80 5.50 -8.90
C ILE A 30 -52.08 4.75 -9.25
N ASP A 31 -52.96 5.41 -10.00
CA ASP A 31 -54.18 4.82 -10.53
C ASP A 31 -53.78 3.69 -11.50
N ARG A 32 -54.06 2.46 -11.06
CA ARG A 32 -53.70 1.22 -11.77
C ARG A 32 -54.43 1.10 -13.12
N SER A 33 -55.44 1.94 -13.37
CA SER A 33 -56.22 1.96 -14.61
C SER A 33 -55.54 2.68 -15.78
N GLN A 34 -54.44 3.42 -15.56
CA GLN A 34 -53.67 4.09 -16.63
C GLN A 34 -52.48 3.29 -17.17
N ILE A 35 -52.35 2.01 -16.81
CA ILE A 35 -51.39 1.12 -17.49
C ILE A 35 -52.02 0.71 -18.82
N ALA A 36 -51.79 1.53 -19.85
CA ALA A 36 -52.20 1.24 -21.22
C ALA A 36 -51.70 -0.15 -21.67
N PRO A 37 -52.51 -0.92 -22.43
CA PRO A 37 -52.10 -2.19 -23.01
C PRO A 37 -51.28 -1.95 -24.28
N ASN A 38 -50.20 -1.19 -24.19
CA ASN A 38 -49.16 -1.19 -25.23
C ASN A 38 -48.06 -2.12 -24.75
N ALA A 39 -48.28 -3.42 -24.96
CA ALA A 39 -47.26 -4.43 -24.82
C ALA A 39 -46.17 -4.17 -25.87
N PRO A 40 -44.93 -3.80 -25.50
CA PRO A 40 -43.82 -3.88 -26.43
C PRO A 40 -43.57 -5.35 -26.78
N ALA A 41 -43.08 -5.54 -28.01
CA ALA A 41 -42.79 -6.83 -28.64
C ALA A 41 -42.12 -7.85 -27.69
N MET A 42 -42.39 -9.12 -27.98
CA MET A 42 -41.94 -10.32 -27.25
C MET A 42 -40.55 -10.18 -26.63
N PRO A 43 -40.36 -10.56 -25.35
CA PRO A 43 -39.07 -10.45 -24.71
C PRO A 43 -38.05 -11.32 -25.45
N GLU A 44 -36.98 -10.64 -25.85
CA GLU A 44 -35.68 -11.17 -26.24
C GLU A 44 -35.31 -12.40 -25.39
N PRO A 45 -34.84 -13.51 -25.99
CA PRO A 45 -34.62 -14.76 -25.27
C PRO A 45 -33.64 -14.51 -24.13
N LEU A 46 -33.99 -14.99 -22.93
CA LEU A 46 -33.24 -14.85 -21.67
C LEU A 46 -31.72 -14.89 -21.88
N GLN A 47 -31.14 -13.71 -22.12
CA GLN A 47 -29.72 -13.58 -22.38
C GLN A 47 -28.99 -13.85 -21.07
N VAL A 48 -28.16 -14.90 -21.11
CA VAL A 48 -27.09 -15.25 -20.16
C VAL A 48 -27.32 -14.65 -18.77
N LEU A 49 -28.09 -15.35 -17.95
CA LEU A 49 -28.38 -14.94 -16.57
C LEU A 49 -27.09 -14.57 -15.83
N ASP A 50 -26.98 -13.30 -15.42
CA ASP A 50 -25.83 -12.72 -14.72
C ASP A 50 -25.41 -13.59 -13.52
N PRO A 51 -24.10 -13.82 -13.29
CA PRO A 51 -23.62 -14.69 -12.21
C PRO A 51 -24.09 -14.24 -10.81
N MET A 52 -24.24 -12.93 -10.58
CA MET A 52 -24.77 -12.40 -9.32
C MET A 52 -26.27 -12.64 -9.20
N LEU A 53 -27.02 -12.48 -10.30
CA LEU A 53 -28.44 -12.81 -10.30
C LEU A 53 -28.69 -14.31 -10.04
N ARG A 54 -27.87 -15.20 -10.62
CA ARG A 54 -27.89 -16.64 -10.30
C ARG A 54 -27.72 -16.91 -8.82
N HIS A 55 -26.73 -16.25 -8.20
CA HIS A 55 -26.45 -16.42 -6.77
C HIS A 55 -27.61 -15.95 -5.89
N ILE A 56 -28.22 -14.80 -6.21
CA ILE A 56 -29.39 -14.28 -5.51
C ILE A 56 -30.56 -15.26 -5.63
N LEU A 57 -30.87 -15.73 -6.84
CA LEU A 57 -31.97 -16.68 -7.06
C LEU A 57 -31.72 -18.04 -6.41
N SER A 58 -30.47 -18.50 -6.30
CA SER A 58 -30.16 -19.77 -5.62
C SER A 58 -30.24 -19.69 -4.10
N SER A 59 -30.09 -18.49 -3.53
CA SER A 59 -30.28 -18.24 -2.09
C SER A 59 -31.73 -18.08 -1.67
N MET A 60 -32.64 -17.93 -2.62
CA MET A 60 -34.06 -17.66 -2.39
C MET A 60 -34.86 -18.98 -2.23
N PRO A 61 -35.85 -19.04 -1.31
CA PRO A 61 -36.76 -20.18 -1.22
C PRO A 61 -37.44 -20.48 -2.57
N THR A 62 -37.65 -21.75 -2.86
CA THR A 62 -38.18 -22.24 -4.14
C THR A 62 -39.53 -21.61 -4.48
N GLU A 63 -40.36 -21.41 -3.47
CA GLU A 63 -41.73 -20.91 -3.59
C GLU A 63 -41.72 -19.44 -4.01
N ILE A 64 -40.80 -18.64 -3.46
CA ILE A 64 -40.65 -17.24 -3.82
C ILE A 64 -40.01 -17.09 -5.19
N ARG A 65 -38.99 -17.90 -5.51
CA ARG A 65 -38.35 -17.88 -6.83
C ARG A 65 -39.33 -18.19 -7.95
N GLN A 66 -40.23 -19.15 -7.76
CA GLN A 66 -41.27 -19.52 -8.73
C GLN A 66 -42.39 -18.47 -8.83
N SER A 67 -42.58 -17.65 -7.81
CA SER A 67 -43.56 -16.54 -7.84
C SER A 67 -43.11 -15.34 -8.68
N LEU A 68 -41.82 -15.28 -9.06
CA LEU A 68 -41.27 -14.18 -9.86
C LEU A 68 -41.68 -14.32 -11.32
N SER A 69 -42.36 -13.31 -11.83
CA SER A 69 -42.65 -13.17 -13.26
C SER A 69 -41.39 -12.84 -14.07
N GLU A 70 -41.40 -13.16 -15.35
CA GLU A 70 -40.31 -12.81 -16.28
C GLU A 70 -40.00 -11.30 -16.30
N ARG A 71 -41.03 -10.46 -16.20
CA ARG A 71 -40.86 -9.00 -16.11
C ARG A 71 -40.08 -8.57 -14.87
N GLN A 72 -40.34 -9.23 -13.73
CA GLN A 72 -39.62 -8.96 -12.48
C GLN A 72 -38.18 -9.47 -12.55
N LEU A 73 -37.96 -10.64 -13.16
CA LEU A 73 -36.62 -11.19 -13.37
C LEU A 73 -35.77 -10.28 -14.27
N ASN A 74 -36.36 -9.76 -15.35
CA ASN A 74 -35.65 -8.85 -16.26
C ASN A 74 -35.36 -7.49 -15.59
N ALA A 75 -36.32 -6.94 -14.83
CA ALA A 75 -36.10 -5.73 -14.03
C ALA A 75 -34.98 -5.91 -13.01
N LEU A 76 -34.92 -7.08 -12.35
CA LEU A 76 -33.88 -7.41 -11.39
C LEU A 76 -32.51 -7.56 -12.08
N ASN A 77 -32.45 -8.25 -13.22
CA ASN A 77 -31.22 -8.37 -14.02
C ASN A 77 -30.66 -7.01 -14.43
N LYS A 78 -31.53 -6.13 -14.94
CA LYS A 78 -31.16 -4.78 -15.35
C LYS A 78 -30.67 -3.93 -14.17
N ALA A 79 -31.33 -4.02 -13.02
CA ALA A 79 -30.92 -3.30 -11.81
C ALA A 79 -29.56 -3.77 -11.27
N ILE A 80 -29.27 -5.07 -11.34
CA ILE A 80 -27.97 -5.62 -10.94
C ILE A 80 -26.87 -5.20 -11.91
N ALA A 81 -27.12 -5.29 -13.22
CA ALA A 81 -26.16 -4.90 -14.25
C ALA A 81 -25.73 -3.43 -14.13
N THR A 82 -26.65 -2.52 -13.78
CA THR A 82 -26.31 -1.10 -13.55
C THR A 82 -25.51 -0.84 -12.28
N ASN A 83 -25.52 -1.76 -11.32
CA ASN A 83 -24.85 -1.63 -10.04
C ASN A 83 -23.58 -2.50 -9.92
N ALA A 84 -23.14 -3.12 -11.02
CA ALA A 84 -21.87 -3.81 -11.06
C ALA A 84 -20.75 -2.79 -10.86
N THR A 85 -20.29 -2.63 -9.61
CA THR A 85 -19.15 -1.78 -9.27
C THR A 85 -17.90 -2.41 -9.89
N GLN A 86 -17.54 -1.94 -11.08
CA GLN A 86 -16.29 -2.29 -11.71
C GLN A 86 -15.18 -1.48 -11.05
N HIS A 87 -14.38 -2.14 -10.24
CA HIS A 87 -13.10 -1.60 -9.78
C HIS A 87 -12.01 -2.15 -10.70
N HIS A 88 -11.17 -1.26 -11.23
CA HIS A 88 -10.05 -1.69 -12.07
C HIS A 88 -9.05 -2.53 -11.29
N LEU A 89 -9.00 -2.35 -9.96
CA LEU A 89 -8.12 -3.09 -9.08
C LEU A 89 -8.89 -3.44 -7.80
N ASP A 90 -9.20 -4.73 -7.62
CA ASP A 90 -9.81 -5.32 -6.42
C ASP A 90 -8.90 -6.44 -5.91
N ILE A 91 -8.01 -6.12 -4.98
CA ILE A 91 -7.12 -7.08 -4.34
C ILE A 91 -7.65 -7.37 -2.94
N ARG A 92 -8.06 -8.62 -2.72
CA ARG A 92 -8.51 -9.11 -1.42
C ARG A 92 -7.55 -10.21 -0.97
N LYS A 93 -6.81 -9.95 0.09
CA LYS A 93 -5.79 -10.87 0.61
C LYS A 93 -5.98 -11.04 2.10
N THR A 94 -5.90 -12.28 2.57
CA THR A 94 -5.75 -12.56 4.00
C THR A 94 -4.27 -12.77 4.26
N VAL A 95 -3.64 -11.84 4.96
CA VAL A 95 -2.24 -11.98 5.39
C VAL A 95 -2.21 -12.47 6.84
N ARG A 96 -1.35 -13.45 7.11
CA ARG A 96 -1.10 -13.90 8.49
C ARG A 96 0.11 -13.15 9.01
N PHE A 97 -0.07 -12.40 10.08
CA PHE A 97 1.03 -11.72 10.76
C PHE A 97 1.03 -12.20 12.21
N PHE A 98 2.11 -12.89 12.58
CA PHE A 98 2.23 -13.67 13.82
C PHE A 98 1.07 -14.66 14.01
N THR A 99 0.30 -14.52 15.08
CA THR A 99 -0.81 -15.40 15.46
C THR A 99 -2.15 -14.96 14.89
N GLN A 100 -2.23 -13.77 14.29
CA GLN A 100 -3.48 -13.18 13.82
C GLN A 100 -3.58 -13.18 12.29
N ARG A 101 -4.82 -13.23 11.79
CA ARG A 101 -5.13 -13.15 10.36
C ARG A 101 -5.75 -11.79 10.09
N TYR A 102 -5.15 -11.05 9.18
CA TYR A 102 -5.64 -9.73 8.77
C TYR A 102 -6.20 -9.83 7.36
N TYR A 103 -7.47 -9.44 7.22
CA TYR A 103 -8.13 -9.34 5.92
C TYR A 103 -7.86 -7.94 5.36
N VAL A 104 -7.04 -7.89 4.31
CA VAL A 104 -6.62 -6.67 3.63
C VAL A 104 -7.37 -6.59 2.30
N VAL A 105 -8.05 -5.46 2.10
CA VAL A 105 -8.77 -5.14 0.87
C VAL A 105 -8.17 -3.87 0.30
N LEU A 106 -7.64 -3.95 -0.91
CA LEU A 106 -7.12 -2.83 -1.65
C LEU A 106 -7.97 -2.66 -2.91
N LEU A 107 -8.73 -1.57 -2.91
CA LEU A 107 -9.66 -1.19 -3.97
C LEU A 107 -9.15 0.10 -4.60
N ALA A 108 -8.92 0.09 -5.90
CA ALA A 108 -8.62 1.30 -6.66
C ALA A 108 -9.45 1.36 -7.95
N GLY A 109 -9.92 2.55 -8.28
CA GLY A 109 -10.77 2.81 -9.44
C GLY A 109 -11.25 4.26 -9.49
N PRO A 110 -11.90 4.66 -10.59
CA PRO A 110 -12.44 6.00 -10.76
C PRO A 110 -13.51 6.29 -9.71
N GLU A 111 -13.45 7.48 -9.10
CA GLU A 111 -14.44 7.95 -8.14
C GLU A 111 -15.69 8.40 -8.90
N GLN A 112 -16.79 7.67 -8.74
CA GLN A 112 -18.06 7.94 -9.41
C GLN A 112 -19.12 8.54 -8.47
N ARG A 113 -18.79 8.74 -7.18
CA ARG A 113 -19.74 9.32 -6.21
C ARG A 113 -19.92 10.82 -6.45
N SER A 114 -21.13 11.31 -6.16
CA SER A 114 -21.43 12.75 -6.26
C SER A 114 -20.60 13.58 -5.26
N PRO A 115 -20.27 14.84 -5.60
CA PRO A 115 -19.45 15.71 -4.76
C PRO A 115 -20.08 15.97 -3.38
N GLU A 116 -21.41 16.01 -3.28
CA GLU A 116 -22.13 16.17 -2.01
C GLU A 116 -21.89 14.99 -1.05
N ARG A 117 -21.89 13.75 -1.58
CA ARG A 117 -21.62 12.55 -0.77
C ARG A 117 -20.17 12.44 -0.36
N LEU A 118 -19.25 12.90 -1.22
CA LEU A 118 -17.82 12.95 -0.90
C LEU A 118 -17.55 13.88 0.29
N LYS A 119 -18.13 15.07 0.30
CA LYS A 119 -17.99 16.04 1.41
C LYS A 119 -18.54 15.50 2.73
N GLN A 120 -19.64 14.75 2.69
CA GLN A 120 -20.24 14.16 3.89
C GLN A 120 -19.43 12.96 4.44
N THR A 121 -18.67 12.28 3.60
CA THR A 121 -17.90 11.08 3.97
C THR A 121 -16.44 11.38 4.30
N GLN A 122 -15.94 12.58 3.95
CA GLN A 122 -14.63 13.06 4.41
C GLN A 122 -14.63 13.20 5.94
N ARG A 123 -14.22 12.14 6.63
CA ARG A 123 -13.90 12.21 8.05
C ARG A 123 -12.63 13.06 8.20
N PRO A 124 -12.63 14.07 9.08
CA PRO A 124 -11.46 14.95 9.29
C PRO A 124 -10.26 14.22 9.92
N TRP A 125 -10.43 12.97 10.34
CA TRP A 125 -9.38 12.12 10.92
C TRP A 125 -8.22 11.83 9.95
N SER A 126 -8.38 12.13 8.66
CA SER A 126 -7.34 11.92 7.66
C SER A 126 -6.33 13.05 7.57
N SER A 127 -6.59 14.29 8.00
CA SER A 127 -5.64 15.39 7.74
C SER A 127 -4.34 15.23 8.53
N LEU A 128 -4.43 14.94 9.83
CA LEU A 128 -3.24 14.73 10.68
C LEU A 128 -2.50 13.45 10.30
N SER A 129 -3.22 12.35 10.08
CA SER A 129 -2.61 11.08 9.69
C SER A 129 -1.92 11.18 8.32
N THR A 130 -2.54 11.87 7.37
CA THR A 130 -1.94 12.12 6.04
C THR A 130 -0.75 13.05 6.17
N ALA A 131 -0.83 14.12 6.98
CA ALA A 131 0.29 15.02 7.22
C ALA A 131 1.49 14.32 7.88
N VAL A 132 1.24 13.46 8.87
CA VAL A 132 2.31 12.66 9.51
C VAL A 132 2.93 11.70 8.51
N PHE A 133 2.12 11.01 7.70
CA PHE A 133 2.62 10.10 6.67
C PHE A 133 3.44 10.83 5.59
N THR A 134 2.98 12.00 5.14
CA THR A 134 3.71 12.80 4.15
C THR A 134 5.02 13.36 4.72
N LEU A 135 5.03 13.82 5.98
CA LEU A 135 6.25 14.26 6.66
C LEU A 135 7.25 13.11 6.81
N LEU A 136 6.79 11.93 7.22
CA LEU A 136 7.65 10.74 7.29
C LEU A 136 8.22 10.37 5.93
N ALA A 137 7.39 10.34 4.87
CA ALA A 137 7.84 10.04 3.52
C ALA A 137 8.88 11.06 3.00
N LEU A 138 8.67 12.36 3.27
CA LEU A 138 9.63 13.42 2.90
C LEU A 138 10.93 13.29 3.68
N SER A 139 10.87 13.00 4.99
CA SER A 139 12.06 12.80 5.80
C SER A 139 12.89 11.59 5.32
N LEU A 140 12.23 10.50 4.95
CA LEU A 140 12.88 9.32 4.38
C LEU A 140 13.50 9.63 3.02
N GLY A 141 12.78 10.34 2.14
CA GLY A 141 13.32 10.76 0.85
C GLY A 141 14.56 11.65 1.00
N LEU A 142 14.53 12.60 1.93
CA LEU A 142 15.65 13.52 2.15
C LEU A 142 16.88 12.81 2.72
N THR A 143 16.70 11.87 3.66
CA THR A 143 17.80 11.08 4.21
C THR A 143 18.43 10.18 3.16
N LEU A 144 17.65 9.54 2.28
CA LEU A 144 18.17 8.76 1.16
C LEU A 144 18.91 9.63 0.14
N TYR A 145 18.38 10.82 -0.19
CA TYR A 145 19.04 11.77 -1.08
C TYR A 145 20.38 12.25 -0.52
N GLN A 146 20.42 12.60 0.77
CA GLN A 146 21.66 13.00 1.43
C GLN A 146 22.68 11.87 1.48
N ALA A 147 22.27 10.65 1.82
CA ALA A 147 23.15 9.49 1.81
C ALA A 147 23.74 9.20 0.42
N GLY A 148 22.91 9.29 -0.63
CA GLY A 148 23.38 9.17 -2.02
C GLY A 148 24.31 10.31 -2.43
N TYR A 149 24.05 11.54 -1.98
CA TYR A 149 24.90 12.69 -2.25
C TYR A 149 26.27 12.57 -1.57
N GLN A 150 26.32 12.10 -0.31
CA GLN A 150 27.59 11.84 0.39
C GLN A 150 28.42 10.79 -0.34
N GLN A 151 27.81 9.68 -0.77
CA GLN A 151 28.51 8.65 -1.56
C GLN A 151 29.03 9.16 -2.91
N PHE A 152 28.34 10.13 -3.52
CA PHE A 152 28.78 10.73 -4.78
C PHE A 152 29.96 11.71 -4.59
N LEU A 153 29.97 12.47 -3.49
CA LEU A 153 31.10 13.35 -3.16
C LEU A 153 32.32 12.58 -2.69
N GLU A 154 32.11 11.51 -1.93
CA GLU A 154 33.12 10.49 -1.62
C GLU A 154 33.26 9.50 -2.79
N SER A 155 33.26 10.00 -4.04
CA SER A 155 33.76 9.20 -5.14
C SER A 155 35.11 8.65 -4.68
N PRO A 156 35.29 7.31 -4.61
CA PRO A 156 36.49 6.74 -4.05
C PRO A 156 37.64 7.29 -4.88
N THR A 157 38.46 8.14 -4.26
CA THR A 157 39.79 8.37 -4.79
C THR A 157 40.36 6.98 -4.99
N PRO A 158 40.86 6.64 -6.18
CA PRO A 158 41.54 5.36 -6.35
C PRO A 158 42.54 5.31 -5.21
N LYS A 159 42.37 4.36 -4.28
CA LYS A 159 43.34 4.14 -3.22
C LYS A 159 44.66 4.16 -3.93
N SER A 160 45.49 5.15 -3.63
CA SER A 160 46.80 5.29 -4.26
C SER A 160 47.41 3.90 -4.20
N VAL A 161 47.47 3.23 -5.36
CA VAL A 161 48.23 2.01 -5.48
C VAL A 161 49.61 2.53 -5.22
N ALA A 162 50.11 2.33 -4.00
CA ALA A 162 51.51 2.56 -3.71
C ALA A 162 52.26 1.91 -4.86
N ASN A 163 53.00 2.73 -5.64
CA ASN A 163 53.69 2.23 -6.82
C ASN A 163 54.49 1.01 -6.34
N PRO A 164 54.27 -0.20 -6.90
CA PRO A 164 55.02 -1.38 -6.49
C PRO A 164 56.54 -1.19 -6.62
N LEU A 165 56.96 -0.21 -7.45
CA LEU A 165 58.33 0.20 -7.66
C LEU A 165 59.01 0.90 -6.47
N GLU A 166 58.28 1.31 -5.43
CA GLU A 166 58.83 2.03 -4.28
C GLU A 166 58.88 1.16 -3.02
N THR A 167 58.90 -0.17 -3.20
CA THR A 167 59.20 -1.11 -2.11
C THR A 167 60.71 -1.27 -2.04
N THR A 168 61.37 -0.40 -1.29
CA THR A 168 62.80 -0.49 -1.03
C THR A 168 63.12 -1.75 -0.23
N HIS A 169 63.86 -2.69 -0.81
CA HIS A 169 64.35 -3.87 -0.13
C HIS A 169 65.83 -3.66 0.24
N PRO A 170 66.19 -3.58 1.53
CA PRO A 170 67.58 -3.41 1.92
C PRO A 170 68.38 -4.68 1.60
N ALA A 171 69.48 -4.54 0.86
CA ALA A 171 70.40 -5.63 0.55
C ALA A 171 71.68 -5.50 1.37
N ALA A 172 72.10 -6.58 2.04
CA ALA A 172 73.35 -6.61 2.79
C ALA A 172 74.55 -6.84 1.86
N LEU A 173 75.63 -6.08 2.06
CA LEU A 173 76.87 -6.12 1.27
C LEU A 173 77.97 -6.81 2.09
N PRO A 174 78.16 -8.14 1.98
CA PRO A 174 79.05 -8.91 2.85
C PRO A 174 80.55 -8.63 2.65
N TRP A 175 80.93 -7.91 1.58
CA TRP A 175 82.33 -7.57 1.30
C TRP A 175 82.80 -6.28 1.95
N ILE A 176 81.90 -5.43 2.46
CA ILE A 176 82.25 -4.21 3.19
C ILE A 176 82.29 -4.54 4.68
N GLN A 177 83.50 -4.67 5.23
CA GLN A 177 83.71 -5.05 6.64
C GLN A 177 84.00 -3.85 7.55
N SER A 178 83.99 -2.63 7.00
CA SER A 178 84.33 -1.40 7.71
C SER A 178 83.15 -0.44 7.75
N GLU A 179 82.75 -0.02 8.95
CA GLU A 179 81.71 0.99 9.16
C GLU A 179 82.05 2.32 8.47
N ALA A 180 83.33 2.71 8.48
CA ALA A 180 83.79 3.96 7.85
C ALA A 180 83.63 3.93 6.33
N GLU A 181 83.86 2.76 5.72
CA GLU A 181 83.68 2.55 4.28
C GLU A 181 82.19 2.52 3.90
N CYS A 182 81.35 1.89 4.72
CA CYS A 182 79.91 1.86 4.51
C CYS A 182 79.28 3.27 4.59
N LYS A 183 79.59 4.01 5.66
CA LYS A 183 79.07 5.37 5.86
C LYS A 183 79.62 6.38 4.86
N GLY A 184 80.84 6.16 4.35
CA GLY A 184 81.43 7.00 3.31
C GLY A 184 80.68 6.96 1.97
N ALA A 185 79.87 5.92 1.75
CA ALA A 185 79.07 5.72 0.54
C ALA A 185 77.57 6.04 0.74
N ASP A 186 77.19 6.75 1.81
CA ASP A 186 75.80 7.07 2.18
C ASP A 186 74.90 5.84 2.40
N ARG A 187 75.49 4.77 2.94
CA ARG A 187 74.81 3.50 3.28
C ARG A 187 74.60 3.34 4.78
N HIS A 188 73.70 2.43 5.16
CA HIS A 188 73.39 2.17 6.56
C HIS A 188 74.20 1.00 7.12
N TRP A 189 74.86 1.18 8.27
CA TRP A 189 75.57 0.12 8.98
C TRP A 189 74.74 -0.39 10.16
N GLN A 190 74.46 -1.68 10.19
CA GLN A 190 73.69 -2.33 11.24
C GLN A 190 74.14 -3.80 11.40
N ASP A 191 74.25 -4.30 12.63
CA ASP A 191 74.57 -5.71 12.94
C ASP A 191 75.86 -6.24 12.24
N ASP A 192 76.92 -5.42 12.24
CA ASP A 192 78.20 -5.69 11.56
C ASP A 192 78.07 -5.91 10.03
N LEU A 193 76.98 -5.42 9.43
CA LEU A 193 76.70 -5.51 7.99
C LEU A 193 76.36 -4.12 7.42
N CYS A 194 76.78 -3.89 6.18
CA CYS A 194 76.43 -2.69 5.42
C CYS A 194 75.18 -2.96 4.55
N TYR A 195 74.18 -2.08 4.60
CA TYR A 195 72.93 -2.17 3.87
C TYR A 195 72.80 -1.06 2.82
N ASP A 196 72.43 -1.45 1.60
CA ASP A 196 72.08 -0.53 0.51
C ASP A 196 70.57 -0.51 0.30
N SER A 197 69.97 0.68 0.32
CA SER A 197 68.54 0.91 0.19
C SER A 197 68.13 1.37 -1.22
N SER A 198 68.98 1.20 -2.23
CA SER A 198 68.74 1.75 -3.59
C SER A 198 68.39 0.70 -4.67
N HIS A 199 68.02 -0.52 -4.29
CA HIS A 199 67.76 -1.59 -5.27
C HIS A 199 66.27 -1.77 -5.58
N SER A 200 65.94 -1.74 -6.88
CA SER A 200 64.65 -2.21 -7.41
C SER A 200 64.65 -3.75 -7.43
N PRO A 201 63.56 -4.42 -7.03
CA PRO A 201 63.47 -5.89 -7.05
C PRO A 201 63.47 -6.51 -8.45
N GLU A 202 63.48 -5.71 -9.52
CA GLU A 202 63.39 -6.20 -10.91
C GLU A 202 64.75 -6.44 -11.62
N PHE A 203 65.88 -6.22 -10.96
CA PHE A 203 67.21 -6.53 -11.52
C PHE A 203 68.17 -7.13 -10.49
#